data_AF-A0A9P5H572-F1
#
_entry.id   AF-A0A9P5H572-F1
#
_cell.length_a   1.000
_cell.length_b   1.000
_cell.length_c   1.000
_cell.angle_alpha   90.00
_cell.angle_beta   90.00
_cell.angle_gamma   90.00
#
_symmetry.space_group_name_H-M   'P 1'
#
loop_
_entity.id
_entity.type
_entity.pdbx_description
1 polymer ?
#
loop_
_entity_poly.entity_id
_entity_poly.type
_entity_poly.pdbx_seq_one_letter_code
_entity_poly.pdbx_strand_id
1 'polypeptide(L)'
;MPGALPDEESGSTESDSLIDRGHRNVKRFWDGFIDFAFQGNILQIAFGLILAAAFTDLVKSFVSDVLMPPISIILPINRNMEEKFAVLRAGPNFNTSTGYNTLHQAQDDGAVVMAYG
;
A
#
# COMPACT_ATOMS: atom_id res chain seq x y z
N MET A 1 34.21 44.39 -43.34
CA MET A 1 33.34 44.06 -42.19
C MET A 1 32.15 45.00 -42.28
N PRO A 2 30.87 44.56 -42.18
CA PRO A 2 30.32 43.53 -41.28
C PRO A 2 29.63 42.38 -42.07
N GLY A 3 29.65 41.12 -41.63
CA GLY A 3 29.00 40.64 -40.42
C GLY A 3 27.63 40.05 -40.79
N ALA A 4 27.62 39.03 -41.66
CA ALA A 4 26.41 38.24 -41.91
C ALA A 4 26.11 37.44 -40.65
N LEU A 5 24.94 37.67 -40.07
CA LEU A 5 24.46 37.06 -38.84
C LEU A 5 24.39 35.54 -39.01
N PRO A 6 24.85 34.75 -38.01
CA PRO A 6 24.67 33.31 -38.01
C PRO A 6 23.19 32.98 -37.76
N ASP A 7 22.58 32.35 -38.76
CA ASP A 7 21.46 31.42 -38.75
C ASP A 7 20.95 30.96 -37.37
N GLU A 8 19.89 31.64 -36.87
CA GLU A 8 19.14 31.31 -35.65
C GLU A 8 17.91 30.39 -35.88
N GLU A 9 17.66 29.92 -37.11
CA GLU A 9 16.46 29.09 -37.44
C GLU A 9 16.63 27.57 -37.23
N SER A 10 17.82 27.08 -36.84
CA SER A 10 18.06 25.62 -36.75
C SER A 10 17.50 24.95 -35.48
N GLY A 11 17.09 25.71 -34.46
CA GLY A 11 16.68 25.18 -33.15
C GLY A 11 15.20 24.79 -33.00
N SER A 12 14.29 25.46 -33.72
CA SER A 12 12.84 25.23 -33.61
C SER A 12 12.38 24.02 -34.42
N THR A 13 12.89 23.87 -35.64
CA THR A 13 12.52 22.76 -36.56
C THR A 13 13.03 21.40 -36.08
N GLU A 14 14.20 21.36 -35.41
CA GLU A 14 14.75 20.12 -34.87
C GLU A 14 13.94 19.63 -33.66
N SER A 15 13.54 20.53 -32.77
CA SER A 15 12.72 20.25 -31.58
C SER A 15 11.34 19.67 -31.94
N ASP A 16 10.67 20.24 -32.95
CA ASP A 16 9.40 19.72 -33.46
C ASP A 16 9.56 18.32 -34.06
N SER A 17 10.67 18.04 -34.75
CA SER A 17 10.98 16.71 -35.30
C SER A 17 11.24 15.64 -34.24
N LEU A 18 11.67 16.03 -33.04
CA LEU A 18 11.94 15.14 -31.92
C LEU A 18 10.66 14.84 -31.13
N ILE A 19 9.81 15.84 -30.93
CA ILE A 19 8.49 15.67 -30.30
C ILE A 19 7.62 14.74 -31.16
N ASP A 20 7.63 14.94 -32.49
CA ASP A 20 6.81 14.16 -33.40
C ASP A 20 7.30 12.69 -33.54
N ARG A 21 8.61 12.46 -33.43
CA ARG A 21 9.20 11.11 -33.30
C ARG A 21 8.82 10.44 -31.99
N GLY A 22 8.87 11.18 -30.87
CA GLY A 22 8.45 10.70 -29.56
C GLY A 22 6.97 10.29 -29.55
N HIS A 23 6.11 11.11 -30.15
CA HIS A 23 4.66 10.89 -30.17
C HIS A 23 4.27 9.63 -30.94
N ARG A 24 4.91 9.36 -32.09
CA ARG A 24 4.70 8.11 -32.86
C ARG A 24 5.13 6.87 -32.10
N ASN A 25 6.27 6.96 -31.41
CA ASN A 25 6.78 5.84 -30.63
C ASN A 25 5.85 5.52 -29.47
N VAL A 26 5.46 6.53 -28.69
CA VAL A 26 4.52 6.39 -27.56
C VAL A 26 3.18 5.81 -28.02
N LYS A 27 2.64 6.32 -29.14
CA LYS A 27 1.40 5.78 -29.70
C LYS A 27 1.54 4.29 -30.04
N ARG A 28 2.63 3.90 -30.70
CA ARG A 28 2.87 2.49 -31.06
C ARG A 28 3.04 1.58 -29.84
N PHE A 29 3.66 2.07 -28.77
CA PHE A 29 3.74 1.33 -27.51
C PHE A 29 2.39 1.21 -26.81
N TRP A 30 1.56 2.27 -26.83
CA TRP A 30 0.23 2.24 -26.25
C TRP A 30 -0.70 1.28 -26.99
N ASP A 31 -0.72 1.35 -28.32
CA ASP A 31 -1.50 0.43 -29.17
C ASP A 31 -1.04 -1.02 -28.92
N GLY A 32 0.28 -1.27 -28.86
CA GLY A 32 0.82 -2.60 -28.57
C GLY A 32 0.56 -3.10 -27.15
N PHE A 33 0.50 -2.20 -26.15
CA PHE A 33 0.13 -2.56 -24.77
C PHE A 33 -1.35 -2.94 -24.67
N ILE A 34 -2.22 -2.17 -25.33
CA ILE A 34 -3.64 -2.47 -25.43
C ILE A 34 -3.83 -3.85 -26.07
N ASP A 35 -3.21 -4.09 -27.22
CA ASP A 35 -3.27 -5.39 -27.91
C ASP A 35 -2.77 -6.52 -27.00
N PHE A 36 -1.68 -6.32 -26.26
CA PHE A 36 -1.17 -7.28 -25.29
C PHE A 36 -2.14 -7.53 -24.12
N ALA A 37 -2.73 -6.49 -23.54
CA ALA A 37 -3.65 -6.61 -22.42
C ALA A 37 -4.93 -7.36 -22.81
N PHE A 38 -5.39 -7.17 -24.05
CA PHE A 38 -6.52 -7.90 -24.63
C PHE A 38 -6.14 -9.27 -25.21
N GLN A 39 -4.85 -9.57 -25.34
CA GLN A 39 -4.39 -10.84 -25.87
C GLN A 39 -4.61 -11.96 -24.84
N GLY A 40 -5.39 -12.96 -25.24
CA GLY A 40 -5.59 -14.16 -24.44
C GLY A 40 -6.27 -13.89 -23.09
N ASN A 41 -5.71 -14.42 -22.00
CA ASN A 41 -6.33 -14.44 -20.67
C ASN A 41 -5.69 -13.47 -19.65
N ILE A 42 -4.85 -12.55 -20.10
CA ILE A 42 -4.03 -11.70 -19.21
C ILE A 42 -4.92 -10.83 -18.33
N LEU A 43 -5.96 -10.23 -18.92
CA LEU A 43 -6.88 -9.35 -18.21
C LEU A 43 -7.59 -10.07 -17.05
N GLN A 44 -8.04 -11.32 -17.25
CA GLN A 44 -8.75 -12.08 -16.22
C GLN A 44 -7.82 -12.44 -15.04
N ILE A 45 -6.56 -12.78 -15.34
CA ILE A 45 -5.54 -13.05 -14.31
C ILE A 45 -5.26 -11.78 -13.50
N ALA A 46 -5.10 -10.62 -14.17
CA ALA A 46 -4.88 -9.34 -13.51
C ALA A 46 -6.05 -8.96 -12.58
N PHE A 47 -7.29 -9.07 -13.06
CA PHE A 47 -8.47 -8.84 -12.23
C PHE A 47 -8.55 -9.82 -11.05
N GLY A 48 -8.19 -11.09 -11.24
CA GLY A 48 -8.14 -12.08 -10.17
C GLY A 48 -7.18 -11.69 -9.04
N LEU A 49 -5.98 -11.19 -9.39
CA LEU A 49 -4.99 -10.74 -8.41
C LEU A 49 -5.43 -9.48 -7.67
N ILE A 50 -6.01 -8.50 -8.38
CA ILE A 50 -6.50 -7.25 -7.78
C ILE A 50 -7.64 -7.55 -6.79
N LEU A 51 -8.61 -8.38 -7.20
CA LEU A 51 -9.72 -8.77 -6.35
C LEU A 51 -9.26 -9.61 -5.15
N ALA A 52 -8.29 -10.52 -5.33
CA ALA A 52 -7.73 -11.30 -4.23
C ALA A 52 -7.05 -10.42 -3.17
N ALA A 53 -6.26 -9.43 -3.60
CA ALA A 53 -5.60 -8.48 -2.70
C ALA A 53 -6.64 -7.64 -1.93
N ALA A 54 -7.59 -7.03 -2.64
CA ALA A 54 -8.63 -6.22 -2.02
C ALA A 54 -9.54 -7.03 -1.07
N PHE A 55 -9.87 -8.27 -1.43
CA PHE A 55 -10.70 -9.13 -0.59
C PHE A 55 -9.96 -9.58 0.68
N THR A 56 -8.65 -9.79 0.60
CA THR A 56 -7.83 -10.14 1.77
C THR A 56 -7.83 -9.01 2.79
N ASP A 57 -7.70 -7.76 2.35
CA ASP A 57 -7.78 -6.60 3.25
C ASP A 57 -9.17 -6.45 3.89
N LEU A 58 -10.23 -6.69 3.11
CA LEU A 58 -11.60 -6.68 3.61
C LEU A 58 -11.83 -7.77 4.66
N VAL A 59 -11.38 -8.99 4.39
CA VAL A 59 -11.48 -10.11 5.34
C VAL A 59 -10.63 -9.82 6.58
N LYS A 60 -9.45 -9.21 6.44
CA LYS A 60 -8.57 -8.87 7.57
C LYS A 60 -9.24 -7.86 8.52
N SER A 61 -9.83 -6.79 7.99
CA SER A 61 -10.58 -5.83 8.83
C SER A 61 -11.80 -6.49 9.44
N PHE A 62 -12.56 -7.30 8.68
CA PHE A 62 -13.71 -8.02 9.25
C PHE A 62 -13.31 -8.96 10.40
N VAL A 63 -12.23 -9.73 10.22
CA VAL A 63 -11.72 -10.63 11.25
C VAL A 63 -11.25 -9.83 12.46
N SER A 64 -10.46 -8.79 12.26
CA SER A 64 -9.95 -7.89 13.31
C SER A 64 -11.06 -7.24 14.12
N ASP A 65 -12.02 -6.65 13.43
CA ASP A 65 -12.90 -5.67 14.07
C ASP A 65 -14.21 -6.30 14.53
N VAL A 66 -14.62 -7.41 13.91
CA VAL A 66 -15.90 -8.08 14.21
C VAL A 66 -15.69 -9.45 14.85
N LEU A 67 -14.71 -10.24 14.40
CA LEU A 67 -14.52 -11.60 14.90
C LEU A 67 -13.58 -11.69 16.10
N MET A 68 -12.50 -10.89 16.16
CA MET A 68 -11.60 -10.93 17.33
C MET A 68 -12.31 -10.61 18.65
N PRO A 69 -13.22 -9.64 18.78
CA PRO A 69 -13.84 -9.34 20.08
C PRO A 69 -14.66 -10.53 20.64
N PRO A 70 -15.55 -11.18 19.88
CA PRO A 70 -16.25 -12.39 20.33
C PRO A 70 -15.33 -13.61 20.50
N ILE A 71 -14.39 -13.83 19.57
CA ILE A 71 -13.46 -14.96 19.64
C ILE A 71 -12.55 -14.85 20.86
N SER A 72 -12.08 -13.64 21.19
CA SER A 72 -11.25 -13.36 22.37
C SER A 72 -11.96 -13.71 23.69
N ILE A 73 -13.29 -13.71 23.72
CA ILE A 73 -14.07 -14.04 24.92
C ILE A 73 -14.32 -15.55 25.00
N ILE A 74 -14.57 -16.20 23.85
CA ILE A 74 -15.04 -17.58 23.77
C ILE A 74 -13.89 -18.59 23.69
N LEU A 75 -12.77 -18.22 23.06
CA LEU A 75 -11.54 -19.01 23.03
C LEU A 75 -10.50 -18.38 23.98
N PRO A 76 -10.54 -18.66 25.30
CA PRO A 76 -9.42 -18.38 26.19
C PRO A 76 -8.32 -19.43 25.97
N ILE A 77 -8.06 -19.81 24.71
CA ILE A 77 -7.01 -20.75 24.37
C ILE A 77 -5.70 -19.96 24.39
N ASN A 78 -5.13 -19.91 25.59
CA ASN A 78 -3.76 -19.55 25.88
C ASN A 78 -3.42 -18.07 25.63
N ARG A 79 -3.45 -17.27 26.72
CA ARG A 79 -2.54 -16.13 26.84
C ARG A 79 -1.13 -16.68 26.64
N ASN A 80 -0.62 -16.58 25.42
CA ASN A 80 0.72 -17.01 25.06
C ASN A 80 1.67 -16.52 26.14
N MET A 81 2.31 -17.45 26.83
CA MET A 81 3.39 -17.19 27.79
C MET A 81 4.67 -16.74 27.07
N GLU A 82 4.50 -16.08 25.92
CA GLU A 82 5.48 -15.52 25.00
C GLU A 82 5.16 -14.03 24.72
N GLU A 83 4.01 -13.53 25.19
CA GLU A 83 3.55 -12.14 25.01
C GLU A 83 3.06 -11.50 26.33
N LYS A 84 3.50 -11.97 27.50
CA LYS A 84 3.25 -11.28 28.77
C LYS A 84 3.97 -9.95 28.75
N PHE A 85 3.19 -8.88 28.80
CA PHE A 85 3.72 -7.54 29.01
C PHE A 85 3.13 -6.94 30.28
N ALA A 86 3.98 -6.31 31.08
CA ALA A 86 3.56 -5.47 32.19
C ALA A 86 3.49 -4.02 31.71
N VAL A 87 2.34 -3.39 31.90
CA VAL A 87 2.18 -1.96 31.64
C VAL A 87 2.82 -1.21 32.81
N LEU A 88 3.96 -0.56 32.57
CA LEU A 88 4.67 0.22 33.58
C LEU A 88 4.07 1.62 33.74
N ARG A 89 3.53 2.16 32.63
CA ARG A 89 2.80 3.43 32.63
C ARG A 89 1.58 3.32 31.73
N ALA A 90 0.42 3.49 32.34
CA ALA A 90 -0.88 3.56 31.69
C ALA A 90 -0.94 4.71 30.66
N GLY A 91 -1.48 4.43 29.48
CA GLY A 91 -1.84 5.43 28.49
C GLY A 91 -3.15 6.17 28.84
N PRO A 92 -3.55 7.18 28.07
CA PRO A 92 -4.71 8.04 28.36
C PRO A 92 -6.04 7.28 28.47
N ASN A 93 -6.17 6.13 27.80
CA ASN A 93 -7.40 5.33 27.77
C ASN A 93 -7.29 4.05 28.62
N PHE A 94 -6.35 4.00 29.57
CA PHE A 94 -6.20 2.85 30.45
C PHE A 94 -7.38 2.70 31.41
N ASN A 95 -8.21 1.69 31.18
CA ASN A 95 -9.26 1.31 32.11
C ASN A 95 -8.73 0.27 33.10
N THR A 96 -8.64 0.65 34.38
CA THR A 96 -8.11 -0.17 35.48
C THR A 96 -8.85 -1.50 35.68
N SER A 97 -10.08 -1.64 35.19
CA SER A 97 -10.85 -2.90 35.30
C SER A 97 -10.59 -3.90 34.17
N THR A 98 -10.08 -3.45 33.02
CA THR A 98 -9.96 -4.27 31.80
C THR A 98 -8.53 -4.32 31.24
N GLY A 99 -7.66 -3.36 31.58
CA GLY A 99 -6.28 -3.31 31.07
C GLY A 99 -6.20 -3.20 29.54
N TYR A 100 -5.02 -3.48 28.98
CA TYR A 100 -4.85 -3.69 27.54
C TYR A 100 -4.81 -5.19 27.25
N ASN A 101 -5.47 -5.60 26.17
CA ASN A 101 -5.55 -7.01 25.80
C ASN A 101 -4.38 -7.46 24.92
N THR A 102 -3.68 -6.54 24.26
CA THR A 102 -2.53 -6.82 23.38
C THR A 102 -1.43 -5.78 23.56
N LEU A 103 -0.18 -6.16 23.27
CA LEU A 103 0.98 -5.26 23.35
C LEU A 103 0.87 -4.10 22.35
N HIS A 104 0.36 -4.40 21.15
CA HIS A 104 0.15 -3.42 20.10
C HIS A 104 -0.86 -2.34 20.53
N GLN A 105 -1.96 -2.74 21.17
CA GLN A 105 -2.96 -1.80 21.70
C GLN A 105 -2.36 -0.90 22.80
N ALA A 106 -1.54 -1.48 23.67
CA ALA A 106 -0.88 -0.71 24.72
C ALA A 106 0.14 0.28 24.13
N GLN A 107 0.89 -0.12 23.09
CA GLN A 107 1.86 0.72 22.41
C GLN A 107 1.18 1.85 21.61
N ASP A 108 0.07 1.58 20.94
CA ASP A 108 -0.74 2.58 20.22
C ASP A 108 -1.38 3.60 21.16
N ASP A 109 -1.78 3.18 22.37
CA ASP A 109 -2.27 4.09 23.42
C ASP A 109 -1.12 4.83 24.13
N GLY A 110 0.12 4.69 23.65
CA GLY A 110 1.31 5.35 24.21
C GLY A 110 1.70 4.85 25.60
N ALA A 111 1.18 3.69 26.01
CA ALA A 111 1.53 3.05 27.26
C ALA A 111 2.96 2.50 27.18
N VAL A 112 3.71 2.70 28.27
CA VAL A 112 5.06 2.13 28.37
C VAL A 112 4.90 0.71 28.87
N VAL A 113 5.19 -0.25 27.99
CA VAL A 113 5.05 -1.68 28.28
C VAL A 113 6.41 -2.37 28.35
N MET A 114 6.58 -3.23 29.34
CA MET A 114 7.69 -4.16 29.45
C MET A 114 7.20 -5.54 29.03
N ALA A 115 7.51 -5.94 27.80
CA ALA A 115 7.32 -7.31 27.36
C ALA A 115 8.39 -8.19 28.00
N TYR A 116 7.97 -9.16 28.81
CA TYR A 116 8.83 -10.23 29.34
C TYR A 116 8.42 -11.61 28.80
N GLY A 117 7.50 -11.58 27.84
CA GLY A 117 7.15 -12.62 26.89
C GLY A 117 6.53 -13.83 27.52
#